data_AF-Q4T8L1-F1
#
_entry.id   AF-Q4T8L1-F1
#
_cell.length_a   1.000
_cell.length_b   1.000
_cell.length_c   1.000
_cell.angle_alpha   90.00
_cell.angle_beta   90.00
_cell.angle_gamma   90.00
#
_symmetry.space_group_name_H-M   'P 1'
#
loop_
_entity.id
_entity.type
_entity.pdbx_description
1 polymer ?
#
loop_
_entity_poly.entity_id
_entity_poly.type
_entity_poly.pdbx_seq_one_letter_code
_entity_poly.pdbx_strand_id
1 'polypeptide(L)'
;ALVLPKAEQILQSSIQPYISSILEALMEPTSRGFSEVRDVFFKELVELGKNSLNGGGKEKMGDNMEKLSILAFHPVKMQSCYQKVEELNLEGLQQRFDVHGPSVFVSRAQILMREQMDNSVYTFEQLFNQSLESQGQDDICKTIQRCQDRVLKKYDYDSSTVRKKFFREALLQIIIPYMLQQLSPTCSPELPRFKELIFEDFSQFLLVENLYEEVVLQSVSKDIMMAVKEAAVQRRHNLYRDSLVLTNSDPNLQLLGESNSLDGVTLPYESCLEVPG
;
A
#
# COMPACT_ATOMS: atom_id res chain seq x y z
N ALA A 1 -7.01 3.35 31.75
CA ALA A 1 -7.42 4.39 32.72
C ALA A 1 -6.50 5.62 32.69
N LEU A 2 -5.18 5.47 32.89
CA LEU A 2 -4.25 6.61 32.93
C LEU A 2 -4.17 7.42 31.61
N VAL A 3 -4.06 6.72 30.48
CA VAL A 3 -3.69 7.31 29.18
C VAL A 3 -4.92 7.75 28.40
N LEU A 4 -5.91 6.87 28.30
CA LEU A 4 -7.04 7.02 27.38
C LEU A 4 -7.79 8.37 27.48
N PRO A 5 -8.18 8.88 28.67
CA PRO A 5 -8.89 10.15 28.76
C PRO A 5 -8.07 11.34 28.24
N LYS A 6 -6.75 11.33 28.46
CA LYS A 6 -5.83 12.37 27.99
C LYS A 6 -5.61 12.25 26.48
N ALA A 7 -5.49 11.02 25.98
CA ALA A 7 -5.33 10.74 24.56
C ALA A 7 -6.59 11.16 23.77
N GLU A 8 -7.79 10.88 24.29
CA GLU A 8 -9.07 11.31 23.71
C GLU A 8 -9.18 12.84 23.65
N GLN A 9 -8.73 13.55 24.69
CA GLN A 9 -8.70 15.02 24.70
C GLN A 9 -7.78 15.57 23.59
N ILE A 10 -6.58 15.01 23.43
CA ILE A 10 -5.64 15.42 22.37
C ILE A 10 -6.22 15.08 20.99
N LEU A 11 -6.83 13.90 20.85
CA LEU A 11 -7.50 13.47 19.62
C LEU A 11 -8.55 14.47 19.16
N GLN A 12 -9.47 14.86 20.06
CA GLN A 12 -10.56 15.77 19.74
C GLN A 12 -10.09 17.19 19.46
N SER A 13 -9.14 17.71 20.26
CA SER A 13 -8.72 19.10 20.18
C SER A 13 -7.68 19.38 19.09
N SER A 14 -6.78 18.43 18.86
CA SER A 14 -5.52 18.68 18.16
C SER A 14 -5.30 17.77 16.94
N ILE A 15 -6.08 16.70 16.77
CA ILE A 15 -5.88 15.73 15.68
C ILE A 15 -7.08 15.71 14.74
N GLN A 16 -8.28 15.40 15.24
CA GLN A 16 -9.51 15.29 14.44
C GLN A 16 -9.74 16.48 13.48
N PRO A 17 -9.51 17.75 13.87
CA PRO A 17 -9.68 18.89 12.96
C PRO A 17 -8.75 18.88 11.73
N TYR A 18 -7.65 18.11 11.77
CA TYR A 18 -6.60 18.12 10.75
C TYR A 18 -6.43 16.80 10.01
N ILE A 19 -7.06 15.70 10.46
CA ILE A 19 -6.95 14.39 9.78
C ILE A 19 -7.28 14.53 8.29
N SER A 20 -8.38 15.23 7.95
CA SER A 20 -8.82 15.38 6.57
C SER A 20 -7.82 16.15 5.71
N SER A 21 -7.22 17.23 6.22
CA SER A 21 -6.25 18.03 5.45
C SER A 21 -4.92 17.31 5.27
N ILE A 22 -4.46 16.57 6.29
CA ILE A 22 -3.28 15.69 6.18
C ILE A 22 -3.53 14.63 5.11
N LEU A 23 -4.69 13.98 5.19
CA LEU A 23 -5.07 12.93 4.28
C LEU A 23 -5.17 13.44 2.83
N GLU A 24 -5.78 14.60 2.60
CA GLU A 24 -5.88 15.20 1.28
C GLU A 24 -4.50 15.52 0.68
N ALA A 25 -3.61 16.11 1.49
CA ALA A 25 -2.23 16.40 1.08
C ALA A 25 -1.46 15.14 0.66
N LEU A 26 -1.69 14.01 1.34
CA LEU A 26 -1.11 12.71 0.98
C LEU A 26 -1.78 12.08 -0.25
N MET A 27 -3.12 12.12 -0.28
CA MET A 27 -3.92 11.39 -1.27
C MET A 27 -3.74 11.92 -2.69
N GLU A 28 -3.70 13.24 -2.84
CA GLU A 28 -3.70 13.87 -4.15
C GLU A 28 -2.45 13.53 -5.01
N PRO A 29 -1.21 13.85 -4.58
CA PRO A 29 0.00 13.53 -5.35
C PRO A 29 0.24 12.02 -5.48
N THR A 30 -0.07 11.25 -4.43
CA THR A 30 0.05 9.78 -4.45
C THR A 30 -0.89 9.18 -5.49
N SER A 31 -2.18 9.56 -5.48
CA SER A 31 -3.15 8.99 -6.42
C SER A 31 -2.80 9.34 -7.87
N ARG A 32 -2.30 10.56 -8.13
CA ARG A 32 -1.80 10.92 -9.47
C ARG A 32 -0.66 10.01 -9.92
N GLY A 33 0.28 9.68 -9.05
CA GLY A 33 1.38 8.78 -9.39
C GLY A 33 0.91 7.37 -9.73
N PHE A 34 -0.06 6.81 -8.98
CA PHE A 34 -0.65 5.51 -9.32
C PHE A 34 -1.48 5.57 -10.61
N SER A 35 -2.17 6.67 -10.91
CA SER A 35 -2.82 6.85 -12.22
C SER A 35 -1.81 6.91 -13.36
N GLU A 36 -0.67 7.59 -13.15
CA GLU A 36 0.40 7.64 -14.16
C GLU A 36 1.02 6.25 -14.40
N VAL A 37 1.23 5.43 -13.36
CA VAL A 37 1.67 4.03 -13.50
C VAL A 37 0.71 3.25 -14.40
N ARG A 38 -0.60 3.38 -14.15
CA ARG A 38 -1.64 2.74 -14.95
C ARG A 38 -1.55 3.15 -16.42
N ASP A 39 -1.36 4.44 -16.67
CA ASP A 39 -1.32 5.01 -18.02
C ASP A 39 -0.05 4.61 -18.77
N VAL A 40 1.11 4.60 -18.10
CA VAL A 40 2.37 4.10 -18.66
C VAL A 40 2.19 2.63 -19.04
N PHE A 41 1.69 1.80 -18.14
CA PHE A 41 1.47 0.37 -18.41
C PHE A 41 0.50 0.14 -19.58
N PHE A 42 -0.62 0.86 -19.60
CA PHE A 42 -1.58 0.78 -20.71
C PHE A 42 -0.93 1.12 -22.06
N LYS A 43 -0.14 2.21 -22.13
CA LYS A 43 0.54 2.62 -23.36
C LYS A 43 1.50 1.56 -23.87
N GLU A 44 2.28 0.96 -22.97
CA GLU A 44 3.24 -0.11 -23.30
C GLU A 44 2.53 -1.35 -23.88
N LEU A 45 1.40 -1.74 -23.28
CA LEU A 45 0.60 -2.86 -23.79
C LEU A 45 -0.07 -2.55 -25.13
N VAL A 46 -0.51 -1.30 -25.36
CA VAL A 46 -1.02 -0.87 -26.68
C VAL A 46 0.08 -0.92 -27.74
N GLU A 47 1.29 -0.49 -27.40
CA GLU A 47 2.45 -0.55 -28.29
C GLU A 47 2.83 -2.00 -28.61
N LEU A 48 2.85 -2.88 -27.60
CA LEU A 48 3.02 -4.32 -27.77
C LEU A 48 2.00 -4.91 -28.76
N GLY A 49 0.72 -4.54 -28.61
CA GLY A 49 -0.36 -4.94 -29.52
C GLY A 49 -0.12 -4.49 -30.96
N LYS A 50 0.27 -3.23 -31.18
CA LYS A 50 0.59 -2.70 -32.51
C LYS A 50 1.78 -3.41 -33.15
N ASN A 51 2.82 -3.68 -32.36
CA ASN A 51 4.02 -4.38 -32.84
C ASN A 51 3.72 -5.82 -33.26
N SER A 52 2.71 -6.46 -32.64
CA SER A 52 2.26 -7.80 -33.04
C SER A 52 1.62 -7.83 -34.43
N LEU A 53 0.94 -6.75 -34.85
CA LEU A 53 0.29 -6.64 -36.16
C LEU A 53 1.27 -6.36 -37.29
N ASN A 54 2.40 -5.71 -37.01
CA ASN A 54 3.39 -5.26 -38.01
C ASN A 54 4.32 -6.38 -38.53
N GLY A 55 3.92 -7.65 -38.44
CA GLY A 55 4.60 -8.77 -39.09
C GLY A 55 5.96 -9.16 -38.49
N GLY A 56 6.16 -8.93 -37.19
CA GLY A 56 7.45 -9.15 -36.52
C GLY A 56 7.88 -10.60 -36.27
N GLY A 57 6.98 -11.58 -36.43
CA GLY A 57 7.26 -12.97 -36.07
C GLY A 57 7.44 -13.19 -34.56
N LYS A 58 7.66 -14.44 -34.15
CA LYS A 58 7.76 -14.87 -32.75
C LYS A 58 8.97 -14.27 -32.01
N GLU A 59 10.07 -14.03 -32.72
CA GLU A 59 11.31 -13.47 -32.18
C GLU A 59 11.12 -12.03 -31.70
N LYS A 60 10.56 -11.14 -32.53
CA LYS A 60 10.27 -9.75 -32.12
C LYS A 60 9.24 -9.66 -30.99
N MET A 61 8.35 -10.65 -30.85
CA MET A 61 7.44 -10.71 -29.71
C MET A 61 8.20 -11.03 -28.42
N GLY A 62 9.16 -11.96 -28.47
CA GLY A 62 10.06 -12.25 -27.35
C GLY A 62 10.81 -11.00 -26.89
N ASP A 63 11.44 -10.27 -27.82
CA ASP A 63 12.16 -9.04 -27.50
C ASP A 63 11.28 -7.96 -26.86
N ASN A 64 10.03 -7.83 -27.33
CA ASN A 64 9.09 -6.86 -26.78
C ASN A 64 8.60 -7.27 -25.38
N MET A 65 8.43 -8.57 -25.13
CA MET A 65 8.10 -9.08 -23.81
C MET A 65 9.25 -8.88 -22.83
N GLU A 66 10.50 -9.13 -23.24
CA GLU A 66 11.68 -8.87 -22.40
C GLU A 66 11.82 -7.38 -22.05
N LYS A 67 11.47 -6.47 -22.97
CA LYS A 67 11.41 -5.03 -22.66
C LYS A 67 10.28 -4.70 -21.68
N LEU A 68 9.14 -5.36 -21.79
CA LEU A 68 8.01 -5.17 -20.88
C LEU A 68 8.34 -5.70 -19.48
N SER A 69 9.04 -6.84 -19.38
CA SER A 69 9.38 -7.51 -18.11
C SER A 69 10.22 -6.63 -17.18
N ILE A 70 10.99 -5.68 -17.75
CA ILE A 70 11.81 -4.73 -16.99
C ILE A 70 11.17 -3.35 -16.83
N LEU A 71 9.92 -3.15 -17.25
CA LEU A 71 9.26 -1.83 -17.28
C LEU A 71 9.25 -1.15 -15.91
N ALA A 72 9.03 -1.91 -14.83
CA ALA A 72 9.04 -1.39 -13.46
C ALA A 72 10.37 -0.76 -13.04
N PHE A 73 11.47 -1.14 -13.69
CA PHE A 73 12.81 -0.66 -13.41
C PHE A 73 13.32 0.31 -14.49
N HIS A 74 12.50 0.63 -15.49
CA HIS A 74 12.91 1.49 -16.59
C HIS A 74 13.05 2.95 -16.11
N PRO A 75 14.26 3.54 -16.11
CA PRO A 75 14.53 4.82 -15.46
C PRO A 75 13.76 5.99 -16.07
N VAL A 76 13.53 5.97 -17.40
CA VAL A 76 12.77 7.03 -18.09
C VAL A 76 11.26 6.85 -17.97
N LYS A 77 10.73 5.65 -18.26
CA LYS A 77 9.28 5.40 -18.30
C LYS A 77 8.61 5.51 -16.94
N MET A 78 9.30 5.14 -15.86
CA MET A 78 8.77 5.27 -14.50
C MET A 78 8.95 6.66 -13.89
N GLN A 79 9.78 7.53 -14.49
CA GLN A 79 10.10 8.82 -13.89
C GLN A 79 8.87 9.72 -13.74
N SER A 80 7.97 9.74 -14.73
CA SER A 80 6.77 10.58 -14.65
C SER A 80 5.87 10.15 -13.49
N CYS A 81 5.80 8.86 -13.18
CA CYS A 81 5.07 8.31 -12.03
C CYS A 81 5.63 8.86 -10.72
N TYR A 82 6.96 8.81 -10.57
CA TYR A 82 7.66 9.23 -9.35
C TYR A 82 7.59 10.73 -9.11
N GLN A 83 7.66 11.53 -10.17
CA GLN A 83 7.56 12.99 -10.09
C GLN A 83 6.20 13.45 -9.53
N LYS A 84 5.11 12.70 -9.76
CA LYS A 84 3.79 13.07 -9.21
C LYS A 84 3.78 13.13 -7.69
N VAL A 85 4.52 12.23 -7.03
CA VAL A 85 4.55 12.18 -5.56
C VAL A 85 5.60 13.10 -4.96
N GLU A 86 6.58 13.57 -5.73
CA GLU A 86 7.52 14.61 -5.30
C GLU A 86 6.84 15.96 -5.03
N GLU A 87 5.65 16.19 -5.59
CA GLU A 87 4.80 17.34 -5.31
C GLU A 87 4.15 17.29 -3.90
N LEU A 88 4.39 16.23 -3.12
CA LEU A 88 3.90 16.10 -1.75
C LEU A 88 4.48 17.20 -0.86
N ASN A 89 3.61 18.11 -0.42
CA ASN A 89 3.96 19.17 0.50
C ASN A 89 3.30 18.95 1.87
N LEU A 90 4.12 18.87 2.93
CA LEU A 90 3.68 18.76 4.32
C LEU A 90 4.11 19.96 5.19
N GLU A 91 4.63 21.06 4.63
CA GLU A 91 5.18 22.21 5.38
C GLU A 91 4.21 22.78 6.44
N GLY A 92 2.91 22.89 6.11
CA GLY A 92 1.89 23.34 7.06
C GLY A 92 1.66 22.39 8.25
N LEU A 93 2.06 21.13 8.11
CA LEU A 93 1.94 20.09 9.13
C LEU A 93 3.23 19.92 9.92
N GLN A 94 4.40 20.20 9.33
CA GLN A 94 5.70 20.12 10.01
C GLN A 94 5.71 20.99 11.27
N GLN A 95 5.15 22.20 11.19
CA GLN A 95 5.07 23.12 12.34
C GLN A 95 4.16 22.63 13.48
N ARG A 96 3.23 21.71 13.18
CA ARG A 96 2.19 21.27 14.14
C ARG A 96 2.43 19.88 14.70
N PHE A 97 2.93 18.97 13.87
CA PHE A 97 3.13 17.56 14.18
C PHE A 97 4.61 17.16 14.25
N ASP A 98 5.53 18.13 14.16
CA ASP A 98 7.00 17.92 14.23
C ASP A 98 7.51 16.88 13.22
N VAL A 99 6.95 16.90 12.01
CA VAL A 99 7.32 15.96 10.95
C VAL A 99 8.63 16.40 10.30
N HIS A 100 9.62 15.50 10.21
CA HIS A 100 10.94 15.80 9.63
C HIS A 100 10.95 16.06 8.10
N GLY A 101 9.82 15.91 7.42
CA GLY A 101 9.67 16.15 5.99
C GLY A 101 8.84 15.09 5.25
N PRO A 102 8.52 15.31 3.97
CA PRO A 102 7.76 14.36 3.17
C PRO A 102 8.59 13.18 2.64
N SER A 103 9.92 13.22 2.76
CA SER A 103 10.85 12.30 2.08
C SER A 103 10.56 10.83 2.30
N VAL A 104 10.25 10.42 3.53
CA VAL A 104 9.90 9.03 3.86
C VAL A 104 8.63 8.59 3.12
N PHE A 105 7.62 9.45 3.06
CA PHE A 105 6.36 9.17 2.37
C PHE A 105 6.54 9.13 0.85
N VAL A 106 7.33 10.06 0.29
CA VAL A 106 7.69 10.08 -1.14
C VAL A 106 8.39 8.78 -1.52
N SER A 107 9.44 8.40 -0.80
CA SER A 107 10.22 7.19 -1.09
C SER A 107 9.34 5.93 -1.00
N ARG A 108 8.53 5.81 0.06
CA ARG A 108 7.61 4.68 0.23
C ARG A 108 6.57 4.60 -0.89
N ALA A 109 5.99 5.73 -1.29
CA ALA A 109 5.02 5.76 -2.39
C ALA A 109 5.65 5.36 -3.73
N GLN A 110 6.87 5.83 -4.02
CA GLN A 110 7.61 5.44 -5.23
C GLN A 110 7.93 3.93 -5.26
N ILE A 111 8.29 3.34 -4.11
CA ILE A 111 8.49 1.89 -3.98
C ILE A 111 7.19 1.14 -4.29
N LEU A 112 6.07 1.55 -3.68
CA LEU A 112 4.75 0.92 -3.93
C LEU A 112 4.31 1.04 -5.39
N MET A 113 4.58 2.18 -6.05
CA MET A 113 4.30 2.37 -7.47
C MET A 113 5.11 1.39 -8.33
N ARG A 114 6.40 1.20 -8.01
CA ARG A 114 7.25 0.23 -8.70
C ARG A 114 6.75 -1.20 -8.51
N GLU A 115 6.40 -1.58 -7.28
CA GLU A 115 5.85 -2.91 -6.97
C GLU A 115 4.54 -3.15 -7.72
N GLN A 116 3.65 -2.15 -7.81
CA GLN A 116 2.41 -2.30 -8.57
C GLN A 116 2.64 -2.42 -10.08
N MET A 117 3.63 -1.71 -10.64
CA MET A 117 4.04 -1.90 -12.04
C MET A 117 4.55 -3.33 -12.27
N ASP A 118 5.46 -3.80 -11.42
CA ASP A 118 6.08 -5.13 -11.51
C ASP A 118 5.03 -6.24 -11.41
N ASN A 119 4.14 -6.15 -10.42
CA ASN A 119 3.01 -7.07 -10.25
C ASN A 119 2.09 -7.07 -11.48
N SER A 120 1.88 -5.92 -12.13
CA SER A 120 1.02 -5.82 -13.31
C SER A 120 1.67 -6.45 -14.54
N VAL A 121 2.95 -6.19 -14.76
CA VAL A 121 3.74 -6.82 -15.82
C VAL A 121 3.75 -8.34 -15.64
N TYR A 122 4.08 -8.82 -14.45
CA TYR A 122 4.06 -10.24 -14.13
C TYR A 122 2.68 -10.86 -14.37
N THR A 123 1.61 -10.23 -13.86
CA THR A 123 0.24 -10.73 -14.06
C THR A 123 -0.11 -10.80 -15.55
N PHE A 124 0.26 -9.78 -16.33
CA PHE A 124 0.02 -9.77 -17.77
C PHE A 124 0.75 -10.91 -18.47
N GLU A 125 2.04 -11.14 -18.17
CA GLU A 125 2.82 -12.24 -18.74
C GLU A 125 2.18 -13.61 -18.44
N GLN A 126 1.75 -13.84 -17.20
CA GLN A 126 1.07 -15.08 -16.82
C GLN A 126 -0.23 -15.27 -17.62
N LEU A 127 -1.08 -14.24 -17.66
CA LEU A 127 -2.36 -14.30 -18.40
C LEU A 127 -2.13 -14.49 -19.91
N PHE A 128 -1.10 -13.87 -20.46
CA PHE A 128 -0.78 -13.96 -21.87
C PHE A 128 -0.27 -15.36 -22.24
N ASN A 129 0.69 -15.91 -21.47
CA ASN A 129 1.22 -17.26 -21.69
C ASN A 129 0.13 -18.34 -21.59
N GLN A 130 -0.73 -18.26 -20.56
CA GLN A 130 -1.89 -19.14 -20.42
C GLN A 130 -2.85 -19.05 -21.61
N SER A 131 -3.04 -17.85 -22.16
CA SER A 131 -3.91 -17.65 -23.33
C SER A 131 -3.30 -18.25 -24.60
N LEU A 132 -1.97 -18.19 -24.76
CA LEU A 132 -1.26 -18.82 -25.88
C LEU A 132 -1.29 -20.35 -25.81
N GLU A 133 -1.17 -20.92 -24.61
CA GLU A 133 -1.27 -22.38 -24.40
C GLU A 133 -2.67 -22.92 -24.71
N SER A 134 -3.71 -22.17 -24.38
CA SER A 134 -5.11 -22.60 -24.53
C SER A 134 -5.73 -22.33 -25.90
N GLN A 135 -5.40 -21.20 -26.55
CA GLN A 135 -6.04 -20.75 -27.79
C GLN A 135 -5.09 -20.78 -29.00
N GLY A 136 -3.85 -21.21 -28.83
CA GLY A 136 -2.84 -21.13 -29.87
C GLY A 136 -2.43 -19.68 -30.17
N GLN A 137 -1.83 -19.45 -31.33
CA GLN A 137 -1.30 -18.14 -31.74
C GLN A 137 -2.26 -17.34 -32.63
N ASP A 138 -3.54 -17.71 -32.67
CA ASP A 138 -4.53 -17.02 -33.48
C ASP A 138 -4.90 -15.67 -32.85
N ASP A 139 -4.68 -14.59 -33.61
CA ASP A 139 -4.96 -13.19 -33.26
C ASP A 139 -4.35 -12.73 -31.93
N ILE A 140 -3.01 -12.73 -31.88
CA ILE A 140 -2.20 -12.24 -30.75
C ILE A 140 -2.63 -10.85 -30.27
N CYS A 141 -3.00 -9.95 -31.19
CA CYS A 141 -3.44 -8.60 -30.84
C CYS A 141 -4.72 -8.63 -29.98
N LYS A 142 -5.72 -9.44 -30.35
CA LYS A 142 -6.91 -9.63 -29.52
C LYS A 142 -6.59 -10.28 -28.18
N THR A 143 -5.62 -11.17 -28.13
CA THR A 143 -5.17 -11.77 -26.86
C THR A 143 -4.52 -10.74 -25.95
N ILE A 144 -3.64 -9.88 -26.45
CA ILE A 144 -3.05 -8.77 -25.71
C ILE A 144 -4.14 -7.84 -25.16
N GLN A 145 -5.11 -7.46 -25.99
CA GLN A 145 -6.22 -6.58 -25.57
C GLN A 145 -7.05 -7.20 -24.42
N ARG A 146 -7.41 -8.49 -24.52
CA ARG A 146 -8.13 -9.19 -23.46
C ARG A 146 -7.32 -9.29 -22.17
N CYS A 147 -6.03 -9.61 -22.27
CA CYS A 147 -5.14 -9.65 -21.11
C CYS A 147 -5.00 -8.27 -20.48
N GLN A 148 -4.83 -7.22 -21.30
CA GLN A 148 -4.77 -5.81 -20.87
C GLN A 148 -6.01 -5.41 -20.06
N ASP A 149 -7.22 -5.67 -20.57
CA ASP A 149 -8.46 -5.33 -19.84
C ASP A 149 -8.55 -6.03 -18.48
N ARG A 150 -8.10 -7.29 -18.40
CA ARG A 150 -8.12 -8.07 -17.15
C ARG A 150 -7.10 -7.55 -16.15
N VAL A 151 -5.86 -7.31 -16.59
CA VAL A 151 -4.79 -6.85 -15.70
C VAL A 151 -5.05 -5.43 -15.20
N LEU A 152 -5.62 -4.55 -16.04
CA LEU A 152 -5.97 -3.19 -15.61
C LEU A 152 -7.07 -3.17 -14.55
N LYS A 153 -8.09 -4.04 -14.69
CA LYS A 153 -9.10 -4.21 -13.63
C LYS A 153 -8.49 -4.69 -12.32
N LYS A 154 -7.52 -5.62 -12.39
CA LYS A 154 -6.80 -6.10 -11.21
C LYS A 154 -5.94 -5.00 -10.59
N TYR A 155 -5.20 -4.25 -11.41
CA TYR A 155 -4.41 -3.10 -10.98
C TYR A 155 -5.27 -2.04 -10.27
N ASP A 156 -6.43 -1.72 -10.83
CA ASP A 156 -7.33 -0.71 -10.25
C ASP A 156 -7.80 -1.15 -8.84
N TYR A 157 -8.06 -2.44 -8.64
CA TYR A 157 -8.37 -3.02 -7.32
C TYR A 157 -7.17 -3.03 -6.36
N ASP A 158 -6.03 -3.54 -6.80
CA ASP A 158 -4.82 -3.68 -5.97
C ASP A 158 -4.28 -2.32 -5.56
N SER A 159 -4.21 -1.37 -6.50
CA SER A 159 -3.75 0.00 -6.26
C SER A 159 -4.64 0.74 -5.26
N SER A 160 -5.95 0.48 -5.25
CA SER A 160 -6.88 1.01 -4.26
C SER A 160 -6.56 0.50 -2.86
N THR A 161 -6.34 -0.80 -2.73
CA THR A 161 -6.01 -1.47 -1.46
C THR A 161 -4.67 -0.99 -0.91
N VAL A 162 -3.64 -0.93 -1.77
CA VAL A 162 -2.31 -0.44 -1.42
C VAL A 162 -2.35 1.01 -0.97
N ARG A 163 -3.04 1.90 -1.70
CA ARG A 163 -3.15 3.32 -1.33
C ARG A 163 -3.88 3.52 -0.01
N LYS A 164 -4.99 2.82 0.25
CA LYS A 164 -5.71 2.88 1.54
C LYS A 164 -4.79 2.49 2.71
N LYS A 165 -4.02 1.41 2.55
CA LYS A 165 -3.05 0.97 3.56
C LYS A 165 -1.96 2.02 3.77
N PHE A 166 -1.38 2.54 2.69
CA PHE A 166 -0.37 3.60 2.74
C PHE A 166 -0.88 4.86 3.46
N PHE A 167 -2.09 5.34 3.14
CA PHE A 167 -2.64 6.53 3.79
C PHE A 167 -2.91 6.33 5.28
N ARG A 168 -3.42 5.16 5.68
CA ARG A 168 -3.60 4.80 7.08
C ARG A 168 -2.26 4.81 7.82
N GLU A 169 -1.24 4.15 7.27
CA GLU A 169 0.09 4.06 7.89
C GLU A 169 0.78 5.43 7.94
N ALA A 170 0.65 6.24 6.90
CA ALA A 170 1.21 7.59 6.88
C ALA A 170 0.57 8.50 7.93
N LEU A 171 -0.76 8.46 8.08
CA LEU A 171 -1.46 9.18 9.14
C LEU A 171 -1.00 8.75 10.54
N LEU A 172 -0.83 7.45 10.76
CA LEU A 172 -0.31 6.94 12.04
C LEU A 172 1.12 7.42 12.30
N GLN A 173 2.00 7.37 11.30
CA GLN A 173 3.39 7.84 11.42
C GLN A 173 3.49 9.35 11.68
N ILE A 174 2.51 10.14 11.27
CA ILE A 174 2.45 11.59 11.56
C ILE A 174 1.86 11.84 12.96
N ILE A 175 0.78 11.13 13.31
CA ILE A 175 -0.04 11.46 14.48
C ILE A 175 0.53 10.85 15.76
N ILE A 176 1.03 9.62 15.73
CA ILE A 176 1.48 8.91 16.94
C ILE A 176 2.67 9.60 17.62
N PRO A 177 3.75 10.00 16.92
CA PRO A 177 4.85 10.71 17.55
C PRO A 177 4.39 11.99 18.26
N TYR A 178 3.50 12.76 17.61
CA TYR A 178 2.91 13.95 18.20
C TYR A 178 2.11 13.62 19.48
N MET A 179 1.25 12.61 19.45
CA MET A 179 0.48 12.22 20.65
C MET A 179 1.39 11.78 21.80
N LEU A 180 2.41 10.98 21.52
CA LEU A 180 3.38 10.52 22.52
C LEU A 180 4.12 11.71 23.14
N GLN A 181 4.54 12.68 22.32
CA GLN A 181 5.18 13.91 22.79
C GLN A 181 4.27 14.72 23.71
N GLN A 182 2.99 14.90 23.34
CA GLN A 182 2.02 15.65 24.16
C GLN A 182 1.65 14.93 25.47
N LEU A 183 1.61 13.60 25.45
CA LEU A 183 1.25 12.79 26.62
C LEU A 183 2.42 12.58 27.58
N SER A 184 3.65 12.53 27.07
CA SER A 184 4.88 12.20 27.82
C SER A 184 5.01 12.95 29.16
N PRO A 185 4.83 14.28 29.25
CA PRO A 185 4.99 15.01 30.52
C PRO A 185 4.08 14.52 31.65
N THR A 186 2.93 13.94 31.32
CA THR A 186 1.92 13.52 32.30
C THR A 186 1.75 12.01 32.41
N CYS A 187 2.28 11.24 31.45
CA CYS A 187 2.18 9.78 31.42
C CYS A 187 3.51 9.12 31.79
N SER A 188 4.63 9.59 31.25
CA SER A 188 5.95 8.96 31.44
C SER A 188 6.37 8.81 32.91
N PRO A 189 6.17 9.81 33.80
CA PRO A 189 6.49 9.65 35.23
C PRO A 189 5.68 8.56 35.94
N GLU A 190 4.49 8.25 35.42
CA GLU A 190 3.57 7.28 36.00
C GLU A 190 3.76 5.87 35.44
N LEU A 191 4.50 5.70 34.33
CA LEU A 191 4.73 4.40 33.69
C LEU A 191 5.48 3.39 34.58
N PRO A 192 6.55 3.76 35.32
CA PRO A 192 7.33 2.79 36.09
C PRO A 192 6.52 1.95 37.09
N ARG A 193 5.45 2.50 37.67
CA ARG A 193 4.60 1.77 38.63
C ARG A 193 3.87 0.56 38.01
N PHE A 194 3.71 0.53 36.69
CA PHE A 194 3.06 -0.59 36.00
C PHE A 194 4.03 -1.74 35.74
N LYS A 195 5.36 -1.55 35.91
CA LYS A 195 6.36 -2.62 35.75
C LYS A 195 6.16 -3.72 36.79
N GLU A 196 5.79 -3.34 38.01
CA GLU A 196 5.48 -4.28 39.10
C GLU A 196 4.24 -5.13 38.83
N LEU A 197 3.41 -4.78 37.86
CA LEU A 197 2.22 -5.56 37.47
C LEU A 197 2.51 -6.64 36.42
N ILE A 198 3.73 -6.64 35.86
CA ILE A 198 4.15 -7.62 34.85
C ILE A 198 4.86 -8.76 35.58
N PHE A 199 4.37 -9.99 35.39
CA PHE A 199 5.04 -11.19 35.90
C PHE A 199 6.44 -11.31 35.29
N GLU A 200 7.41 -11.74 36.09
CA GLU A 200 8.81 -11.86 35.69
C GLU A 200 8.98 -12.71 34.41
N ASP A 201 8.25 -13.82 34.31
CA ASP A 201 8.21 -14.73 33.16
C ASP A 201 7.85 -14.03 31.83
N PHE A 202 7.13 -12.89 31.91
CA PHE A 202 6.68 -12.11 30.75
C PHE A 202 7.48 -10.82 30.52
N SER A 203 8.43 -10.49 31.40
CA SER A 203 9.19 -9.23 31.33
C SER A 203 10.03 -9.06 30.06
N GLN A 204 10.43 -10.17 29.43
CA GLN A 204 11.14 -10.17 28.14
C GLN A 204 10.23 -9.90 26.93
N PHE A 205 8.90 -10.02 27.09
CA PHE A 205 7.92 -9.85 26.02
C PHE A 205 7.05 -8.61 26.19
N LEU A 206 6.81 -8.18 27.44
CA LEU A 206 5.96 -7.06 27.80
C LEU A 206 6.78 -5.91 28.37
N LEU A 207 6.89 -4.84 27.59
CA LEU A 207 7.45 -3.57 28.04
C LEU A 207 6.31 -2.57 28.27
N VAL A 208 6.31 -1.91 29.42
CA VAL A 208 5.28 -0.90 29.76
C VAL A 208 5.27 0.23 28.73
N GLU A 209 6.46 0.60 28.25
CA GLU A 209 6.64 1.62 27.22
C GLU A 209 5.95 1.21 25.90
N ASN A 210 6.11 -0.04 25.45
CA ASN A 210 5.44 -0.55 24.26
C ASN A 210 3.92 -0.64 24.45
N LEU A 211 3.45 -1.08 25.62
CA LEU A 211 2.03 -1.13 25.94
C LEU A 211 1.41 0.27 25.98
N TYR A 212 2.15 1.26 26.46
CA TYR A 212 1.75 2.66 26.44
C TYR A 212 1.58 3.16 25.00
N GLU A 213 2.56 2.92 24.12
CA GLU A 213 2.48 3.27 22.71
C GLU A 213 1.30 2.58 22.01
N GLU A 214 1.06 1.30 22.30
CA GLU A 214 -0.08 0.55 21.75
C GLU A 214 -1.42 1.15 22.19
N VAL A 215 -1.55 1.56 23.47
CA VAL A 215 -2.77 2.24 23.94
C VAL A 215 -2.99 3.57 23.20
N VAL A 216 -1.94 4.34 22.95
CA VAL A 216 -2.03 5.58 22.16
C VAL A 216 -2.41 5.26 20.71
N LEU A 217 -1.81 4.22 20.11
CA LEU A 217 -2.13 3.74 18.77
C LEU A 217 -3.61 3.38 18.63
N GLN A 218 -4.14 2.60 19.57
CA GLN A 218 -5.54 2.18 19.56
C GLN A 218 -6.49 3.38 19.73
N SER A 219 -6.10 4.40 20.50
CA SER A 219 -6.95 5.57 20.75
C SER A 219 -7.31 6.37 19.50
N VAL A 220 -6.46 6.35 18.46
CA VAL A 220 -6.67 7.12 17.21
C VAL A 220 -6.92 6.25 15.97
N SER A 221 -6.67 4.95 16.07
CA SER A 221 -6.77 4.02 14.94
C SER A 221 -8.15 4.00 14.28
N LYS A 222 -9.22 4.11 15.08
CA LYS A 222 -10.60 4.12 14.56
C LYS A 222 -10.88 5.38 13.73
N ASP A 223 -10.53 6.55 14.23
CA ASP A 223 -10.74 7.83 13.54
C ASP A 223 -9.98 7.90 12.23
N ILE A 224 -8.71 7.45 12.21
CA ILE A 224 -7.92 7.36 10.99
C ILE A 224 -8.56 6.39 9.99
N MET A 225 -8.99 5.21 10.44
CA MET A 225 -9.63 4.22 9.57
C MET A 225 -10.92 4.77 8.95
N MET A 226 -11.74 5.46 9.74
CA MET A 226 -12.95 6.10 9.27
C MET A 226 -12.65 7.21 8.26
N ALA A 227 -11.69 8.10 8.55
CA ALA A 227 -11.32 9.17 7.65
C ALA A 227 -10.82 8.65 6.29
N VAL A 228 -9.97 7.62 6.29
CA VAL A 228 -9.52 6.97 5.04
C VAL A 228 -10.68 6.33 4.29
N LYS A 229 -11.59 5.65 4.98
CA LYS A 229 -12.78 5.02 4.39
C LYS A 229 -13.70 6.06 3.74
N GLU A 230 -13.93 7.18 4.43
CA GLU A 230 -14.77 8.28 3.95
C GLU A 230 -14.14 9.00 2.78
N ALA A 231 -12.84 9.32 2.82
CA ALA A 231 -12.14 9.97 1.73
C ALA A 231 -12.09 9.07 0.47
N ALA A 232 -11.93 7.76 0.65
CA ALA A 232 -11.88 6.81 -0.45
C ALA A 232 -13.16 6.71 -1.28
N VAL A 233 -14.33 7.08 -0.74
CA VAL A 233 -15.60 7.11 -1.49
C VAL A 233 -15.88 8.47 -2.16
N GLN A 234 -15.14 9.51 -1.84
CA GLN A 234 -15.34 10.85 -2.40
C GLN A 234 -14.93 10.90 -3.87
N ARG A 235 -15.69 11.64 -4.70
CA ARG A 235 -15.44 11.72 -6.15
C ARG A 235 -14.04 12.22 -6.51
N ARG A 236 -13.47 13.12 -5.70
CA ARG A 236 -12.15 13.73 -5.93
C ARG A 236 -10.99 12.72 -5.86
N HIS A 237 -11.15 11.67 -5.04
CA HIS A 237 -10.13 10.64 -4.83
C HIS A 237 -10.77 9.24 -4.73
N ASN A 238 -11.71 8.92 -5.62
CA ASN A 238 -12.56 7.72 -5.47
C ASN A 238 -11.77 6.43 -5.69
N LEU A 239 -11.18 5.91 -4.63
CA LEU A 239 -10.44 4.65 -4.63
C LEU A 239 -11.36 3.44 -4.85
N TYR A 240 -12.67 3.56 -4.61
CA TYR A 240 -13.61 2.45 -4.79
C TYR A 240 -14.08 2.26 -6.24
N ARG A 241 -14.11 3.33 -7.04
CA ARG A 241 -14.37 3.22 -8.49
C ARG A 241 -13.30 2.41 -9.19
N ASP A 242 -12.07 2.48 -8.69
CA ASP A 242 -10.97 1.62 -9.15
C ASP A 242 -11.24 0.14 -8.80
N SER A 243 -11.98 -0.17 -7.72
CA SER A 243 -12.23 -1.55 -7.26
C SER A 243 -13.53 -2.23 -7.74
N LEU A 244 -14.48 -1.48 -8.31
CA LEU A 244 -15.89 -1.91 -8.49
C LEU A 244 -16.15 -2.87 -9.68
N VAL A 245 -15.12 -3.35 -10.38
CA VAL A 245 -15.30 -4.12 -11.64
C VAL A 245 -15.07 -5.65 -11.47
N LEU A 246 -14.71 -6.12 -10.27
CA LEU A 246 -14.38 -7.55 -10.04
C LEU A 246 -15.58 -8.47 -9.79
N THR A 247 -16.81 -7.96 -9.66
CA THR A 247 -17.96 -8.83 -9.32
C THR A 247 -18.44 -9.73 -10.48
N ASN A 248 -17.80 -9.67 -11.66
CA ASN A 248 -18.18 -10.45 -12.84
C ASN A 248 -16.97 -11.04 -13.61
N SER A 249 -15.94 -11.61 -12.97
CA SER A 249 -14.84 -12.23 -13.74
C SER A 249 -14.20 -13.47 -13.10
N ASP A 250 -14.25 -14.56 -13.90
CA ASP A 250 -13.35 -15.72 -14.06
C ASP A 250 -12.59 -16.28 -12.83
N PRO A 251 -12.87 -17.51 -12.38
CA PRO A 251 -12.20 -18.16 -11.23
C PRO A 251 -10.67 -18.28 -11.39
N ASN A 252 -10.15 -18.23 -12.61
CA ASN A 252 -8.69 -18.27 -12.86
C ASN A 252 -7.94 -17.04 -12.36
N LEU A 253 -8.61 -15.90 -12.12
CA LEU A 253 -7.97 -14.71 -11.55
C LEU A 253 -7.72 -14.85 -10.03
N GLN A 254 -8.53 -15.67 -9.34
CA GLN A 254 -8.41 -15.93 -7.90
C GLN A 254 -7.25 -16.89 -7.60
N LEU A 255 -7.05 -17.89 -8.46
CA LEU A 255 -5.97 -18.89 -8.33
C LEU A 255 -4.55 -18.30 -8.39
N LEU A 256 -4.36 -17.12 -9.02
CA LEU A 256 -3.07 -16.42 -9.03
C LEU A 256 -2.81 -15.62 -7.75
N GLY A 257 -3.84 -15.33 -6.95
CA GLY A 257 -3.74 -14.57 -5.69
C GLY A 257 -3.55 -15.46 -4.45
N GLU A 258 -3.91 -16.73 -4.51
CA GLU A 258 -3.90 -17.64 -3.34
C GLU A 258 -2.52 -18.23 -3.01
N SER A 259 -1.48 -17.97 -3.81
CA SER A 259 -0.14 -18.48 -3.50
C SER A 259 0.61 -17.71 -2.40
N ASN A 260 0.02 -16.67 -1.80
CA ASN A 260 0.63 -15.94 -0.68
C ASN A 260 -0.34 -15.51 0.45
N SER A 261 -1.57 -16.03 0.48
CA SER A 261 -2.46 -15.86 1.64
C SER A 261 -2.18 -16.92 2.70
N LEU A 262 -1.07 -16.75 3.43
CA LEU A 262 -0.89 -17.35 4.76
C LEU A 262 -1.63 -16.51 5.80
N ASP A 263 -2.96 -16.45 5.70
CA ASP A 263 -3.81 -16.08 6.83
C ASP A 263 -4.24 -17.37 7.52
N GLY A 264 -3.42 -17.79 8.50
CA GLY A 264 -3.70 -18.97 9.31
C GLY A 264 -2.48 -19.66 9.89
N VAL A 265 -1.57 -18.93 10.53
CA VAL A 265 -0.63 -19.56 11.49
C VAL A 265 -0.79 -18.86 12.83
N THR A 266 -1.72 -19.40 13.62
CA THR A 266 -1.62 -19.40 15.07
C THR A 266 -0.27 -20.00 15.43
N LEU A 267 0.62 -19.21 16.03
CA LEU A 267 1.88 -19.71 16.58
C LEU A 267 1.58 -20.73 17.68
N PRO A 268 2.06 -21.99 17.59
CA PRO A 268 2.28 -22.80 18.77
C PRO A 268 3.74 -22.60 19.21
N TYR A 269 3.94 -21.86 20.29
CA TYR A 269 5.18 -21.92 21.07
C TYR A 269 4.97 -22.93 22.19
N GLU A 270 5.50 -24.14 22.02
CA GLU A 270 5.92 -25.10 23.06
C GLU A 270 6.98 -25.99 22.39
N SER A 271 8.26 -25.75 22.66
CA SER A 271 9.10 -26.42 23.68
C SER A 271 9.39 -27.90 23.36
N CYS A 272 10.66 -28.19 23.06
CA CYS A 272 11.43 -29.24 23.70
C CYS A 272 12.90 -29.19 23.22
N LEU A 273 13.76 -28.81 24.16
CA LEU A 273 15.18 -29.14 24.18
C LEU A 273 15.33 -30.67 24.17
N GLU A 274 16.27 -31.19 23.40
CA GLU A 274 17.14 -32.29 23.85
C GLU A 274 18.41 -32.32 22.98
N VAL A 275 19.53 -31.96 23.61
CA VAL A 275 20.89 -32.29 23.14
C VAL A 275 21.41 -33.36 24.09
N PRO A 276 21.93 -34.49 23.59
CA PRO A 276 22.80 -35.32 24.41
C PRO A 276 24.20 -35.43 23.80
N GLY A 277 25.21 -35.26 24.66
CA GLY A 277 26.56 -35.84 24.53
C GLY A 277 27.62 -34.98 23.87
#